data_AF-A0A376X455-F1
#
_entry.id   AF-A0A376X455-F1
#
_cell.length_a   1.000
_cell.length_b   1.000
_cell.length_c   1.000
_cell.angle_alpha   90.00
_cell.angle_beta   90.00
_cell.angle_gamma   90.00
#
_symmetry.space_group_name_H-M   'P 1'
#
loop_
_entity.id
_entity.type
_entity.pdbx_description
1 polymer ?
#
loop_
_entity_poly.entity_id
_entity_poly.type
_entity_poly.pdbx_seq_one_letter_code
_entity_poly.pdbx_strand_id
1 'polypeptide(L)'
;MIVGAEQQVAEVAQKVAKDKYGLDVELVTFNDYVLPNEALSKGDIDANAFQHKPYLDQQLKDRGYKLVAVGNTFVYPIAGYSKKIKSLDELQDGSQVAVPNDPN
;
A
#
# COMPACT_ATOMS: atom_id res chain seq x y z
N MET A 1 2.18 -2.70 -8.51
CA MET A 1 2.05 -3.28 -7.14
C MET A 1 3.43 -3.50 -6.55
N ILE A 2 3.58 -3.49 -5.23
CA ILE A 2 4.87 -3.70 -4.56
C ILE A 2 5.06 -5.20 -4.29
N VAL A 3 6.30 -5.68 -4.39
CA VAL A 3 6.67 -7.08 -4.16
C VAL A 3 6.51 -7.43 -2.67
N GLY A 4 5.82 -8.52 -2.38
CA GLY A 4 5.57 -8.95 -1.00
C GLY A 4 4.28 -9.75 -0.82
N ALA A 5 3.68 -9.66 0.36
CA ALA A 5 2.40 -10.29 0.64
C ALA A 5 1.27 -9.75 -0.27
N GLU A 6 1.39 -8.50 -0.73
CA GLU A 6 0.46 -7.93 -1.71
C GLU A 6 0.50 -8.67 -3.05
N GLN A 7 1.61 -9.36 -3.37
CA GLN A 7 1.73 -10.10 -4.62
C GLN A 7 0.77 -11.26 -4.73
N GLN A 8 0.69 -12.07 -3.68
CA GLN A 8 -0.22 -13.22 -3.62
C GLN A 8 -1.69 -12.77 -3.72
N VAL A 9 -2.00 -11.62 -3.13
CA VAL A 9 -3.35 -11.04 -3.20
C VAL A 9 -3.70 -10.60 -4.63
N ALA A 10 -2.76 -9.99 -5.34
CA ALA A 10 -3.01 -9.57 -6.72
C ALA A 10 -3.09 -10.75 -7.69
N GLU A 11 -2.35 -11.84 -7.47
CA GLU A 11 -2.49 -13.09 -8.23
C GLU A 11 -3.90 -13.67 -8.08
N VAL A 12 -4.46 -13.64 -6.87
CA VAL A 12 -5.87 -14.02 -6.65
C VAL A 12 -6.82 -13.06 -7.37
N ALA A 13 -6.58 -11.75 -7.30
CA ALA A 13 -7.39 -10.75 -7.99
C ALA A 13 -7.36 -10.93 -9.52
N GLN A 14 -6.19 -11.21 -10.11
CA GLN A 14 -6.00 -11.52 -11.53
C GLN A 14 -6.85 -12.74 -11.93
N LYS A 15 -6.80 -13.81 -11.14
CA LYS A 15 -7.62 -15.00 -11.39
C LYS A 15 -9.11 -14.70 -11.34
N VAL A 16 -9.56 -13.95 -10.33
CA VAL A 16 -10.97 -13.54 -10.20
C VAL A 16 -11.40 -12.64 -11.37
N ALA A 17 -10.54 -11.72 -11.81
CA ALA A 17 -10.78 -10.84 -12.95
C ALA A 17 -11.03 -11.66 -14.23
N LYS A 18 -10.21 -12.68 -14.48
CA LYS A 18 -10.37 -13.59 -15.62
C LYS A 18 -11.63 -14.44 -15.51
N ASP A 19 -11.79 -15.15 -14.40
CA ASP A 19 -12.83 -16.17 -14.22
C ASP A 19 -14.24 -15.59 -14.14
N LYS A 20 -14.40 -14.41 -13.54
CA LYS A 20 -15.73 -13.80 -13.30
C LYS A 20 -16.07 -12.66 -14.24
N TYR A 21 -15.07 -11.93 -14.74
CA TYR A 21 -15.28 -10.70 -15.50
C TYR A 21 -14.71 -10.76 -16.91
N GLY A 22 -14.01 -11.85 -17.28
CA GLY A 22 -13.40 -12.00 -18.60
C GLY A 22 -12.28 -10.99 -18.87
N LEU A 23 -11.73 -10.36 -17.83
CA LEU A 23 -10.68 -9.36 -17.95
C LEU A 23 -9.31 -10.06 -17.96
N ASP A 24 -8.47 -9.68 -18.92
CA ASP A 24 -7.06 -10.05 -18.91
C ASP A 24 -6.27 -8.98 -18.17
N VAL A 25 -5.60 -9.37 -17.09
CA VAL A 25 -4.89 -8.45 -16.21
C VAL A 25 -3.43 -8.84 -16.20
N GLU A 26 -2.55 -7.92 -16.58
CA GLU A 26 -1.09 -8.09 -16.45
C GLU A 26 -0.61 -7.48 -15.12
N LEU A 27 0.10 -8.28 -14.32
CA LEU A 27 0.65 -7.81 -13.04
C LEU A 27 2.02 -7.19 -13.23
N VAL A 28 2.09 -5.86 -13.15
CA VAL A 28 3.34 -5.10 -13.18
C VAL A 28 3.84 -4.84 -11.75
N THR A 29 5.02 -5.38 -11.44
CA THR A 29 5.66 -5.24 -10.13
C THR A 29 6.67 -4.10 -10.12
N PHE A 30 6.71 -3.37 -9.01
CA PHE A 30 7.64 -2.28 -8.75
C PHE A 30 8.38 -2.55 -7.44
N ASN A 31 9.61 -2.04 -7.35
CA ASN A 31 10.48 -2.16 -6.17
C ASN A 31 10.54 -0.88 -5.32
N ASP A 32 9.80 0.18 -5.68
CA ASP A 32 9.68 1.41 -4.91
C ASP A 32 8.27 2.03 -4.99
N TYR A 33 8.05 3.09 -4.19
CA TYR A 33 6.77 3.79 -4.03
C TYR A 33 6.57 4.97 -4.99
N VAL A 34 7.60 5.37 -5.74
CA VAL A 34 7.55 6.57 -6.62
C VAL A 34 7.10 6.17 -8.01
N LEU A 35 7.72 5.12 -8.56
CA LEU A 35 7.48 4.65 -9.93
C LEU A 35 6.01 4.31 -10.24
N PRO A 36 5.21 3.71 -9.33
CA PRO A 36 3.85 3.31 -9.69
C PRO A 36 2.92 4.47 -10.06
N ASN A 37 3.08 5.65 -9.43
CA ASN A 37 2.28 6.83 -9.76
C ASN A 37 2.77 7.52 -11.04
N GLU A 38 4.08 7.50 -11.28
CA GLU A 38 4.66 8.02 -12.52
C GLU A 38 4.23 7.18 -13.73
N ALA A 39 4.32 5.86 -13.63
CA ALA A 39 3.88 4.92 -14.67
C ALA A 39 2.38 5.09 -14.99
N LEU A 40 1.54 5.21 -13.95
CA LEU A 40 0.10 5.45 -14.14
C LEU A 40 -0.16 6.81 -14.80
N SER A 41 0.55 7.86 -14.38
CA SER A 41 0.39 9.19 -14.97
C SER A 41 0.88 9.27 -16.42
N LYS A 42 1.82 8.41 -16.84
CA LYS A 42 2.30 8.30 -18.23
C LYS A 42 1.43 7.40 -19.11
N GLY A 43 0.55 6.60 -18.49
CA GLY A 43 -0.26 5.59 -19.20
C GLY A 43 0.47 4.29 -19.47
N ASP A 44 1.60 4.03 -18.79
CA ASP A 44 2.33 2.76 -18.89
C ASP A 44 1.58 1.61 -18.17
N ILE A 45 0.71 1.95 -17.22
CA ILE A 45 -0.22 1.05 -16.53
C ILE A 45 -1.59 1.71 -16.40
N ASP A 46 -2.66 0.92 -16.37
CA ASP A 46 -4.03 1.43 -16.25
C ASP A 46 -4.48 1.70 -14.81
N ALA A 47 -3.87 1.00 -13.84
CA ALA A 47 -4.17 1.15 -12.43
C ALA A 47 -2.99 0.74 -11.54
N ASN A 48 -2.92 1.29 -10.33
CA ASN A 48 -2.03 0.80 -9.28
C ASN A 48 -2.81 0.61 -7.96
N ALA A 49 -2.34 -0.31 -7.12
CA ALA A 49 -2.93 -0.63 -5.83
C ALA A 49 -1.81 -0.89 -4.81
N PHE A 50 -1.26 0.18 -4.22
CA PHE A 50 -0.16 0.09 -3.26
C PHE A 50 -0.19 1.16 -2.14
N GLN A 51 -0.93 2.25 -2.33
CA GLN A 51 -0.86 3.45 -1.50
C GLN A 51 -2.15 3.71 -0.71
N HIS A 52 -2.05 4.47 0.38
CA HIS A 52 -3.17 5.04 1.09
C HIS A 52 -3.46 6.48 0.62
N LYS A 53 -4.61 7.01 1.02
CA LYS A 53 -5.07 8.35 0.61
C LYS A 53 -4.10 9.49 0.98
N PRO A 54 -3.53 9.57 2.19
CA PRO A 54 -2.57 10.62 2.52
C PRO A 54 -1.36 10.68 1.57
N TYR A 55 -0.79 9.52 1.22
CA TYR A 55 0.34 9.45 0.30
C TYR A 55 -0.06 9.93 -1.10
N LEU A 56 -1.23 9.51 -1.61
CA LEU A 56 -1.75 9.97 -2.88
C LEU A 56 -1.93 11.50 -2.88
N ASP A 57 -2.56 12.06 -1.85
CA ASP A 57 -2.80 13.51 -1.74
C ASP A 57 -1.47 14.29 -1.77
N GLN A 58 -0.43 13.78 -1.11
CA GLN A 58 0.90 14.38 -1.14
C GLN A 58 1.56 14.29 -2.53
N GLN A 59 1.46 13.15 -3.22
CA GLN A 59 1.98 13.00 -4.58
C GLN A 59 1.25 13.91 -5.60
N LEU A 60 -0.07 14.07 -5.45
CA LEU A 60 -0.85 15.01 -6.26
C LEU A 60 -0.36 16.44 -6.05
N LYS A 61 -0.09 16.84 -4.80
CA LYS A 61 0.42 18.16 -4.45
C LYS A 61 1.83 18.41 -4.97
N ASP A 62 2.73 17.45 -4.81
CA ASP A 62 4.15 17.64 -5.12
C ASP A 62 4.47 17.47 -6.60
N ARG A 63 3.75 16.60 -7.31
CA ARG A 63 4.07 16.21 -8.70
C ARG A 63 2.99 16.62 -9.70
N GLY A 64 1.84 17.13 -9.24
CA GLY A 64 0.78 17.61 -10.12
C GLY A 64 0.07 16.50 -10.93
N TYR A 65 0.15 15.26 -10.46
CA TYR A 65 -0.53 14.15 -11.13
C TYR A 65 -2.05 14.35 -11.14
N LYS A 66 -2.74 13.75 -12.12
CA LYS A 66 -4.21 13.76 -12.23
C LYS A 66 -4.78 12.38 -11.91
N LEU A 67 -4.46 11.89 -10.72
CA LEU A 67 -4.86 10.56 -10.26
C LEU A 67 -5.99 10.67 -9.25
N VAL A 68 -6.86 9.65 -9.23
CA VAL A 68 -7.98 9.57 -8.29
C VAL A 68 -8.06 8.16 -7.71
N ALA A 69 -8.50 8.07 -6.46
CA ALA A 69 -8.82 6.79 -5.85
C ALA A 69 -10.17 6.28 -6.39
N VAL A 70 -10.20 5.05 -6.91
CA VAL A 70 -11.40 4.40 -7.44
C VAL A 70 -12.06 3.43 -6.45
N GLY A 71 -11.36 3.10 -5.36
CA GLY A 71 -11.85 2.21 -4.32
C GLY A 71 -10.80 1.97 -3.22
N ASN A 72 -11.26 1.51 -2.06
CA ASN A 72 -10.39 1.05 -0.98
C ASN A 72 -10.10 -0.44 -1.15
N THR A 73 -8.88 -0.86 -0.86
CA THR A 73 -8.47 -2.28 -0.93
C THR A 73 -8.44 -2.91 0.46
N PHE A 74 -7.43 -2.56 1.26
CA PHE A 74 -7.20 -3.12 2.58
C PHE A 74 -6.92 -2.02 3.59
N VAL A 75 -7.30 -2.27 4.84
CA VAL A 75 -6.84 -1.49 5.99
C VAL A 75 -5.91 -2.40 6.78
N TYR A 76 -4.68 -1.95 6.99
CA TYR A 76 -3.71 -2.61 7.85
C TYR A 76 -3.57 -1.79 9.14
N PRO A 77 -4.25 -2.17 10.24
CA PRO A 77 -4.12 -1.45 11.49
C PRO A 77 -2.68 -1.49 11.99
N ILE A 78 -2.15 -0.34 12.38
CA ILE A 78 -0.89 -0.28 13.12
C ILE A 78 -1.09 -1.00 14.45
N ALA A 79 -0.17 -1.89 14.78
CA ALA A 79 -0.16 -2.60 16.04
C ALA A 79 1.18 -2.40 16.76
N GLY A 80 1.11 -2.29 18.09
CA GLY A 80 2.28 -2.37 18.94
C GLY A 80 2.72 -3.83 19.09
N TYR A 81 4.02 -4.09 18.95
CA TYR A 81 4.60 -5.41 19.16
C TYR A 81 5.62 -5.34 20.29
N SER A 82 5.61 -6.34 21.17
CA SER A 82 6.64 -6.49 22.19
C SER A 82 7.09 -7.94 22.29
N LYS A 83 8.40 -8.11 22.50
CA LYS A 83 8.99 -9.40 22.88
C LYS A 83 9.05 -9.57 24.40
N LYS A 84 8.75 -8.52 25.17
CA LYS A 84 8.99 -8.46 26.63
C LYS A 84 7.71 -8.43 27.46
N ILE A 85 6.67 -7.75 26.96
CA ILE A 85 5.40 -7.57 27.67
C ILE A 85 4.24 -8.15 26.86
N LYS A 86 3.18 -8.57 27.54
CA LYS A 86 2.00 -9.18 26.91
C LYS A 86 0.78 -8.25 26.88
N SER A 87 0.78 -7.20 27.69
CA SER A 87 -0.28 -6.18 27.73
C SER A 87 0.32 -4.79 27.89
N LEU A 88 -0.49 -3.76 27.64
CA LEU A 88 -0.06 -2.38 27.83
C LEU A 88 0.13 -2.02 29.31
N ASP A 89 -0.59 -2.68 30.22
CA ASP A 89 -0.50 -2.43 31.66
C ASP A 89 0.84 -2.88 32.27
N GLU A 90 1.62 -3.67 31.52
CA GLU A 90 2.97 -4.11 31.89
C GLU A 90 4.05 -3.08 31.48
N LEU A 91 3.70 -1.97 30.81
CA LEU A 91 4.63 -0.89 30.52
C LEU A 91 5.08 -0.19 31.82
N GLN A 92 6.39 -0.10 31.98
CA GLN A 92 7.02 0.56 33.14
C GLN A 92 7.62 1.90 32.74
N ASP A 93 7.72 2.82 33.70
CA ASP A 93 8.45 4.07 33.52
C ASP A 93 9.89 3.80 33.04
N GLY A 94 10.32 4.55 32.02
CA GLY A 94 11.62 4.36 31.37
C GLY A 94 11.65 3.30 30.27
N SER A 95 10.51 2.66 29.96
CA SER A 95 10.39 1.76 28.80
C SER A 95 10.68 2.51 27.49
N GLN A 96 11.39 1.85 26.57
CA GLN A 96 11.67 2.38 25.24
C GLN A 96 10.62 1.91 24.22
N VAL A 97 10.06 2.86 23.49
CA VAL A 97 9.11 2.62 22.39
C VAL A 97 9.70 3.18 21.10
N ALA A 98 9.82 2.33 20.09
CA ALA A 98 10.19 2.75 18.74
C ALA A 98 8.91 3.06 17.95
N VAL A 99 8.89 4.19 17.25
CA VAL A 99 7.80 4.60 16.36
C VAL A 99 8.36 4.85 14.95
N PRO A 100 7.57 4.63 13.88
CA PRO A 100 7.97 5.01 12.53
C PRO A 100 8.34 6.50 12.48
N ASN A 101 9.38 6.84 11.71
CA ASN A 101 9.84 8.22 11.55
C ASN A 101 9.30 8.90 10.28
N ASP A 102 8.34 8.29 9.59
CA ASP A 102 7.77 8.83 8.36
C ASP A 102 6.58 9.76 8.69
N PRO A 103 6.59 11.03 8.26
CA PRO A 103 5.52 11.97 8.54
C PRO A 103 4.20 11.73 7.80
N ASN A 104 4.13 10.86 6.77
CA ASN A 104 2.90 10.69 5.96
C ASN A 104 2.61 9.27 5.50
#